data_AF-A0A3C1SYX3-F1
#
_entry.id   AF-A0A3C1SYX3-F1
#
_cell.length_a   1.000
_cell.length_b   1.000
_cell.length_c   1.000
_cell.angle_alpha   90.00
_cell.angle_beta   90.00
_cell.angle_gamma   90.00
#
_symmetry.space_group_name_H-M   'P 1'
#
loop_
_entity.id
_entity.type
_entity.pdbx_description
1 polymer ?
#
loop_
_entity_poly.entity_id
_entity_poly.type
_entity_poly.pdbx_seq_one_letter_code
_entity_poly.pdbx_strand_id
1 'polypeptide(L)'
;MMYVELGTTNANILVGVLSAIVDNIPVMFAVLTMNPDMSLGQWLLVTLTAGVGGSLLSIGSAAGVALMGQSKGLYTFVSHLKWMPVIALGYVASIAAHLWINSALLDVPIG
;
A
#
# COMPACT_ATOMS: atom_id res chain seq x y z
N MET A 1 -9.77 -11.92 11.79
CA MET A 1 -10.96 -11.10 11.47
C MET A 1 -10.83 -10.42 10.11
N MET A 2 -9.96 -9.41 9.92
CA MET A 2 -9.87 -8.67 8.64
C MET A 2 -9.67 -9.54 7.37
N TYR A 3 -8.68 -10.44 7.35
CA TYR A 3 -8.43 -11.33 6.21
C TYR A 3 -9.50 -12.41 6.01
N VAL A 4 -10.26 -12.75 7.07
CA VAL A 4 -11.31 -13.78 7.05
C VAL A 4 -12.62 -13.20 6.53
N GLU A 5 -12.94 -11.95 6.90
CA GLU A 5 -14.21 -11.31 6.53
C GLU A 5 -14.14 -10.58 5.19
N LEU A 6 -12.99 -9.95 4.88
CA LEU A 6 -12.84 -9.14 3.65
C LEU A 6 -12.23 -9.93 2.49
N GLY A 7 -11.59 -11.07 2.77
CA GLY A 7 -10.74 -11.80 1.83
C GLY A 7 -9.37 -11.12 1.64
N THR A 8 -8.41 -11.88 1.10
CA THR A 8 -7.00 -11.48 0.98
C THR A 8 -6.81 -10.21 0.13
N THR A 9 -7.43 -10.14 -1.05
CA THR A 9 -7.29 -8.98 -1.94
C THR A 9 -7.77 -7.68 -1.28
N ASN A 10 -8.98 -7.67 -0.71
CA ASN A 10 -9.53 -6.46 -0.09
C ASN A 10 -8.77 -6.08 1.17
N ALA A 11 -8.36 -7.06 1.98
CA ALA A 11 -7.52 -6.85 3.14
C ALA A 11 -6.17 -6.21 2.74
N ASN A 12 -5.52 -6.71 1.68
CA ASN A 12 -4.25 -6.19 1.17
C ASN A 12 -4.38 -4.76 0.64
N ILE A 13 -5.46 -4.45 -0.05
CA ILE A 13 -5.75 -3.08 -0.51
C ILE A 13 -6.00 -2.14 0.67
N LEU A 14 -6.74 -2.59 1.69
CA LEU A 14 -7.02 -1.78 2.89
C LEU A 14 -5.74 -1.53 3.69
N VAL A 15 -4.89 -2.55 3.84
CA VAL A 15 -3.58 -2.47 4.49
C VAL A 15 -2.70 -1.41 3.81
N GLY A 16 -2.68 -1.36 2.48
CA GLY A 16 -1.95 -0.32 1.76
C GLY A 16 -2.47 1.08 2.03
N VAL A 17 -3.79 1.26 2.07
CA VAL A 17 -4.40 2.55 2.45
C VAL A 17 -4.04 2.94 3.89
N LEU A 18 -4.06 1.99 4.83
CA LEU A 18 -3.61 2.21 6.21
C LEU A 18 -2.14 2.60 6.28
N SER A 19 -1.32 2.09 5.35
CA SER A 19 0.10 2.47 5.24
C SER A 19 0.31 3.93 4.81
N ALA A 20 -0.73 4.65 4.37
CA ALA A 20 -0.65 6.10 4.15
C ALA A 20 -0.50 6.89 5.46
N ILE A 21 -0.95 6.30 6.57
CA ILE A 21 -0.94 6.89 7.91
C ILE A 21 0.18 6.29 8.76
N VAL A 22 0.38 4.97 8.65
CA VAL A 22 1.37 4.20 9.39
C VAL A 22 2.50 3.78 8.45
N ASP A 23 3.75 3.87 8.87
CA ASP A 23 4.89 3.47 8.03
C ASP A 23 4.78 1.99 7.57
N ASN A 24 5.37 1.67 6.42
CA ASN A 24 5.24 0.35 5.82
C ASN A 24 5.90 -0.76 6.65
N ILE A 25 6.94 -0.44 7.44
CA ILE A 25 7.66 -1.40 8.30
C ILE A 25 6.73 -1.98 9.38
N PRO A 26 6.12 -1.19 10.29
CA PRO A 26 5.22 -1.73 11.30
C PRO A 26 3.95 -2.35 10.69
N VAL A 27 3.45 -1.85 9.56
CA VAL A 27 2.30 -2.45 8.85
C VAL A 27 2.64 -3.85 8.36
N MET A 28 3.76 -4.03 7.66
CA MET A 28 4.19 -5.35 7.17
C MET A 28 4.54 -6.29 8.32
N PHE A 29 5.13 -5.78 9.40
CA PHE A 29 5.38 -6.57 10.61
C PHE A 29 4.07 -7.11 11.21
N ALA A 30 3.00 -6.31 11.26
CA ALA A 30 1.69 -6.77 11.72
C ALA A 30 1.11 -7.86 10.82
N VAL A 31 1.19 -7.71 9.50
CA VAL A 31 0.71 -8.72 8.54
C VAL A 31 1.50 -10.03 8.67
N LEU A 32 2.84 -9.96 8.78
CA LEU A 32 3.69 -11.13 9.00
C LEU A 32 3.35 -11.85 10.31
N THR A 33 3.10 -11.10 11.39
CA THR A 33 2.73 -11.66 12.69
C THR A 33 1.35 -12.32 12.67
N MET A 34 0.41 -11.79 11.88
CA MET A 34 -0.90 -12.42 11.68
C MET A 34 -0.81 -13.73 10.89
N ASN A 35 0.26 -13.92 10.12
CA ASN A 35 0.52 -15.09 9.27
C ASN A 35 -0.73 -15.60 8.52
N PRO A 36 -1.42 -14.75 7.73
CA PRO A 36 -2.61 -15.17 7.02
C PRO A 36 -2.26 -16.16 5.91
N ASP A 37 -3.09 -17.19 5.74
CA ASP A 37 -2.98 -18.11 4.61
C ASP A 37 -3.38 -17.41 3.31
N MET A 38 -2.40 -17.10 2.46
CA MET A 38 -2.60 -16.42 1.18
C MET A 38 -1.53 -16.80 0.17
N SER A 39 -1.90 -16.81 -1.12
CA SER A 39 -0.99 -17.17 -2.21
C SER A 39 0.19 -16.22 -2.36
N LEU A 40 1.23 -16.66 -3.10
CA LEU A 40 2.39 -15.82 -3.40
C LEU A 40 1.99 -14.48 -4.04
N GLY A 41 1.02 -14.50 -4.97
CA GLY A 41 0.51 -13.30 -5.61
C GLY A 41 -0.11 -12.31 -4.63
N GLN A 42 -0.73 -12.79 -3.54
CA GLN A 42 -1.31 -11.94 -2.49
C GLN A 42 -0.23 -11.37 -1.54
N TRP A 43 0.83 -12.12 -1.25
CA TRP A 43 1.99 -11.59 -0.52
C TRP A 43 2.73 -10.48 -1.28
N LEU A 44 2.85 -10.65 -2.60
CA LEU A 44 3.37 -9.60 -3.46
C LEU A 44 2.41 -8.40 -3.53
N LEU A 45 1.09 -8.65 -3.54
CA LEU A 45 0.10 -7.57 -3.52
C LEU A 45 0.21 -6.73 -2.24
N VAL A 46 0.25 -7.35 -1.05
CA VAL A 46 0.33 -6.59 0.21
C VAL A 46 1.64 -5.79 0.32
N THR A 47 2.73 -6.35 -0.19
CA THR A 47 4.03 -5.66 -0.23
C THR A 47 3.96 -4.44 -1.15
N LEU A 48 3.35 -4.60 -2.33
CA LEU A 48 3.13 -3.50 -3.27
C LEU A 48 2.20 -2.43 -2.69
N THR A 49 1.07 -2.82 -2.12
CA THR A 49 0.08 -1.88 -1.59
C THR A 49 0.60 -1.15 -0.36
N ALA A 50 1.34 -1.80 0.54
CA ALA A 50 2.03 -1.13 1.64
C ALA A 50 3.11 -0.16 1.14
N GLY A 51 3.90 -0.56 0.13
CA GLY A 51 4.93 0.30 -0.46
C GLY A 51 4.39 1.54 -1.17
N VAL A 52 3.37 1.38 -2.02
CA VAL A 52 2.77 2.49 -2.79
C VAL A 52 1.80 3.29 -1.94
N GLY A 53 1.07 2.66 -1.02
CA GLY A 53 0.03 3.28 -0.19
C GLY A 53 0.54 4.43 0.68
N GLY A 54 1.79 4.36 1.15
CA GLY A 54 2.48 5.45 1.85
C GLY A 54 2.49 6.80 1.11
N SER A 55 2.39 6.77 -0.22
CA SER A 55 2.36 7.97 -1.06
C SER A 55 1.02 8.71 -1.06
N LEU A 56 -0.09 8.10 -0.63
CA LEU A 56 -1.44 8.68 -0.71
C LEU A 56 -1.62 9.95 0.15
N LEU A 57 -0.96 10.01 1.30
CA LEU A 57 -1.04 11.15 2.21
C LEU A 57 0.31 11.86 2.41
N SER A 58 1.44 11.25 2.03
CA SER A 58 2.80 11.80 2.17
C SER A 58 3.26 12.14 3.62
N ILE A 59 2.34 12.12 4.60
CA ILE A 59 2.62 12.25 6.03
C ILE A 59 3.21 10.93 6.58
N GLY A 60 2.68 9.78 6.16
CA GLY A 60 3.11 8.46 6.63
C GLY A 60 4.43 7.95 6.05
N SER A 61 5.10 8.72 5.17
CA SER A 61 6.34 8.30 4.52
C SER A 61 7.48 9.29 4.77
N ALA A 62 8.62 8.78 5.26
CA ALA A 62 9.83 9.57 5.52
C ALA A 62 10.29 10.38 4.29
N ALA A 63 10.15 9.82 3.09
CA ALA A 63 10.48 10.51 1.84
C ALA A 63 9.55 11.71 1.57
N GLY A 64 8.25 11.56 1.86
CA GLY A 64 7.26 12.62 1.72
C GLY A 64 7.52 13.79 2.68
N VAL A 65 7.78 13.48 3.96
CA VAL A 65 8.13 14.46 4.98
C VAL A 65 9.45 15.17 4.65
N ALA A 66 10.46 14.43 4.19
CA ALA A 66 11.75 15.01 3.78
C ALA A 66 11.58 15.96 2.59
N LEU A 67 10.82 15.57 1.56
CA LEU A 67 10.53 16.43 0.41
C LEU A 67 9.83 17.72 0.83
N MET A 68 8.80 17.62 1.67
CA MET A 68 8.08 18.79 2.17
C MET A 68 9.01 19.72 2.97
N GLY A 69 9.86 19.17 3.83
CA GLY A 69 10.85 19.92 4.60
C GLY A 69 11.91 20.63 3.74
N GLN A 70 12.38 19.98 2.67
CA GLN A 70 13.37 20.57 1.74
C GLN A 70 12.76 21.57 0.75
N SER A 71 11.45 21.49 0.48
CA SER A 71 10.77 22.31 -0.53
C SER A 71 10.62 23.79 -0.19
N LYS A 72 11.03 24.24 1.00
CA LYS A 72 10.89 25.63 1.48
C LYS A 72 9.48 26.21 1.32
N GLY A 73 8.44 25.37 1.46
CA GLY A 73 7.03 25.78 1.36
C GLY A 73 6.43 25.71 -0.05
N LEU A 74 7.20 25.32 -1.08
CA LEU A 74 6.66 25.03 -2.42
C LEU A 74 5.82 23.75 -2.45
N TYR A 75 6.17 22.78 -1.59
CA TYR A 75 5.47 21.52 -1.45
C TYR A 75 5.04 21.31 0.00
N THR A 76 3.75 21.44 0.25
CA THR A 76 3.09 21.27 1.54
C THR A 76 2.10 20.11 1.52
N PHE A 77 1.67 19.65 2.69
CA PHE A 77 0.63 18.62 2.80
C PHE A 77 -0.65 19.00 2.04
N VAL A 78 -1.10 20.26 2.15
CA VAL A 78 -2.28 20.74 1.42
C VAL A 78 -2.06 20.72 -0.10
N SER A 79 -0.86 21.07 -0.56
CA SER A 79 -0.53 20.97 -1.99
C SER A 79 -0.49 19.52 -2.47
N HIS A 80 -0.01 18.59 -1.63
CA HIS A 80 -0.03 17.16 -1.91
C HIS A 80 -1.47 16.63 -2.01
N LEU A 81 -2.35 17.05 -1.11
CA LEU A 81 -3.75 16.65 -1.09
C LEU A 81 -4.51 17.07 -2.36
N LYS A 82 -4.12 18.18 -3.01
CA LYS A 82 -4.66 18.58 -4.32
C LYS A 82 -4.36 17.55 -5.42
N TRP A 83 -3.24 16.84 -5.31
CA TRP A 83 -2.82 15.78 -6.24
C TRP A 83 -3.26 14.38 -5.81
N MET A 84 -3.85 14.25 -4.60
CA MET A 84 -4.32 12.97 -4.07
C MET A 84 -5.19 12.17 -5.05
N PRO A 85 -6.11 12.75 -5.86
CA PRO A 85 -6.88 11.97 -6.83
C PRO A 85 -5.99 11.29 -7.88
N VAL A 86 -4.95 11.97 -8.36
CA VAL A 86 -4.00 11.42 -9.35
C VAL A 86 -3.12 10.35 -8.70
N ILE A 87 -2.70 10.57 -7.45
CA ILE A 87 -1.90 9.60 -6.69
C ILE A 87 -2.74 8.35 -6.39
N ALA A 88 -4.01 8.52 -6.01
CA ALA A 88 -4.95 7.43 -5.80
C ALA A 88 -5.22 6.64 -7.09
N LEU A 89 -5.30 7.32 -8.24
CA LEU A 89 -5.33 6.62 -9.53
C LEU A 89 -4.06 5.78 -9.75
N GLY A 90 -2.88 6.29 -9.39
CA GLY A 90 -1.63 5.52 -9.42
C GLY A 90 -1.66 4.29 -8.52
N TYR A 91 -2.25 4.40 -7.33
CA TYR A 91 -2.45 3.28 -6.40
C TYR A 91 -3.40 2.22 -6.97
N VAL A 92 -4.53 2.63 -7.55
CA VAL A 92 -5.46 1.70 -8.21
C VAL A 92 -4.80 1.05 -9.44
N ALA A 93 -4.06 1.83 -10.22
CA ALA A 93 -3.34 1.34 -11.40
C ALA A 93 -2.26 0.33 -11.04
N SER A 94 -1.52 0.52 -9.93
CA SER A 94 -0.51 -0.44 -9.48
C SER A 94 -1.15 -1.76 -9.05
N ILE A 95 -2.28 -1.72 -8.35
CA ILE A 95 -3.06 -2.91 -8.00
C ILE A 95 -3.55 -3.63 -9.27
N ALA A 96 -4.16 -2.90 -10.20
CA ALA A 96 -4.67 -3.48 -11.44
C ALA A 96 -3.53 -4.12 -12.27
N ALA A 97 -2.39 -3.43 -12.39
CA ALA A 97 -1.21 -3.97 -13.07
C ALA A 97 -0.69 -5.23 -12.38
N HIS A 98 -0.65 -5.25 -11.05
CA HIS A 98 -0.23 -6.42 -10.28
C HIS A 98 -1.14 -7.62 -10.51
N LEU A 99 -2.45 -7.43 -10.40
CA LEU A 99 -3.43 -8.49 -10.61
C LEU A 99 -3.39 -9.04 -12.04
N TRP A 100 -3.07 -8.18 -13.02
CA TRP A 100 -2.93 -8.60 -14.41
C TRP A 100 -1.62 -9.38 -14.66
N ILE A 101 -0.49 -8.79 -14.31
CA ILE A 101 0.86 -9.33 -14.57
C ILE A 101 1.09 -10.60 -13.75
N ASN A 102 0.66 -10.62 -12.49
CA ASN A 102 0.88 -11.72 -11.55
C ASN A 102 -0.36 -12.62 -11.40
N SER A 103 -1.29 -12.59 -12.35
CA SER A 103 -2.51 -13.42 -12.33
C SER A 103 -2.21 -14.90 -12.08
N ALA A 104 -1.17 -15.44 -12.73
CA ALA A 104 -0.74 -16.83 -12.54
C ALA A 104 -0.21 -17.16 -11.13
N LEU A 105 0.17 -16.15 -10.34
CA LEU A 105 0.67 -16.31 -8.96
C LEU A 105 -0.45 -16.21 -7.92
N LEU A 106 -1.66 -15.79 -8.30
CA LEU A 106 -2.79 -15.63 -7.38
C LEU A 106 -3.31 -16.97 -6.86
N ASP A 107 -3.05 -18.07 -7.58
CA ASP A 107 -3.45 -19.43 -7.19
C ASP A 107 -2.28 -20.29 -6.70
N VAL A 108 -1.05 -19.74 -6.66
CA VAL A 108 0.14 -20.48 -6.24
C VAL A 108 0.20 -20.55 -4.71
N PRO A 109 0.06 -21.74 -4.10
CA PRO A 109 0.22 -21.89 -2.66
C PRO A 109 1.69 -21.65 -2.29
N ILE A 110 1.89 -21.02 -1.14
CA ILE A 110 3.17 -21.00 -0.45
C ILE A 110 3.06 -22.07 0.64
N GLY A 111 3.77 -23.18 0.42
CA GLY A 111 3.73 -24.35 1.31
C GLY A 111 4.32 -24.11 2.69
#